data_AF-A0A9E0VIM8-F1
#
_entry.id   AF-A0A9E0VIM8-F1
#
_cell.length_a   1.000
_cell.length_b   1.000
_cell.length_c   1.000
_cell.angle_alpha   90.00
_cell.angle_beta   90.00
_cell.angle_gamma   90.00
#
_symmetry.space_group_name_H-M   'P 1'
#
loop_
_entity.id
_entity.type
_entity.pdbx_description
1 polymer ?
#
loop_
_entity_poly.entity_id
_entity_poly.type
_entity_poly.pdbx_seq_one_letter_code
_entity_poly.pdbx_strand_id
1 'polypeptide(L)'
;MRPNRQKNIQRPFGVYAAAIVAVVNFGILNFFGNYWEISHSNGEMPFSVAYISLGLSVFTAAAAVWMLSGDNTGRLVLLVLLPLNVLWVVLWSATALLDVQPANDAAAVAALMRQPVSGFVVAVIEWYLMTEKAVAYFKQNDRN
;
A
#
# COMPACT_ATOMS: atom_id res chain seq x y z
N MET A 1 21.88 40.80 0.37
CA MET A 1 20.95 39.65 0.46
C MET A 1 21.34 38.66 -0.62
N ARG A 2 21.87 37.48 -0.25
CA ARG A 2 22.20 36.45 -1.26
C ARG A 2 20.88 35.83 -1.74
N PRO A 3 20.66 35.66 -3.06
CA PRO A 3 19.46 35.01 -3.55
C PRO A 3 19.47 33.57 -3.01
N ASN A 4 18.47 33.26 -2.21
CA ASN A 4 18.21 31.91 -1.72
C ASN A 4 17.73 31.10 -2.93
N ARG A 5 18.67 30.67 -3.80
CA ARG A 5 18.35 29.75 -4.90
C ARG A 5 17.92 28.46 -4.24
N GLN A 6 16.61 28.28 -4.07
CA GLN A 6 16.01 26.99 -3.79
C GLN A 6 16.55 26.04 -4.86
N LYS A 7 17.52 25.21 -4.47
CA LYS A 7 18.09 24.19 -5.34
C LYS A 7 16.93 23.26 -5.67
N ASN A 8 16.45 23.27 -6.92
CA ASN A 8 15.34 22.40 -7.31
C ASN A 8 15.84 20.95 -7.24
N ILE A 9 15.45 20.22 -6.20
CA ILE A 9 15.82 18.81 -6.06
C ILE A 9 15.05 18.06 -7.14
N GLN A 10 15.78 17.52 -8.12
CA GLN A 10 15.17 16.71 -9.16
C GLN A 10 14.48 15.50 -8.54
N ARG A 11 13.32 15.14 -9.10
CA ARG A 11 12.54 13.96 -8.67
C ARG A 11 13.43 12.73 -8.69
N PRO A 12 13.72 12.10 -7.54
CA PRO A 12 14.60 10.95 -7.54
C PRO A 12 13.88 9.74 -8.15
N PHE A 13 14.58 9.00 -9.02
CA PHE A 13 14.01 7.87 -9.78
C PHE A 13 13.26 6.86 -8.91
N GLY A 14 13.74 6.62 -7.70
CA GLY A 14 13.10 5.68 -6.78
C GLY A 14 11.68 6.07 -6.33
N VAL A 15 11.27 7.35 -6.41
CA VAL A 15 9.88 7.75 -6.13
C VAL A 15 8.94 7.19 -7.20
N TYR A 16 9.35 7.19 -8.46
CA TYR A 16 8.58 6.57 -9.54
C TYR A 16 8.53 5.05 -9.40
N ALA A 17 9.67 4.43 -9.09
CA ALA A 17 9.71 2.98 -8.85
C ALA A 17 8.80 2.58 -7.67
N ALA A 18 8.88 3.29 -6.55
CA ALA A 18 8.04 3.07 -5.38
C ALA A 18 6.55 3.24 -5.72
N ALA A 19 6.17 4.29 -6.45
CA ALA A 19 4.80 4.52 -6.85
C ALA A 19 4.27 3.42 -7.78
N ILE A 20 5.06 3.00 -8.79
CA ILE A 20 4.66 1.92 -9.71
C ILE A 20 4.48 0.62 -8.95
N VAL A 21 5.43 0.26 -8.09
CA VAL A 21 5.34 -0.96 -7.29
C VAL A 21 4.12 -0.92 -6.35
N ALA A 22 3.84 0.22 -5.73
CA ALA A 22 2.67 0.41 -4.88
C ALA A 22 1.35 0.29 -5.64
N VAL A 23 1.22 0.98 -6.78
CA VAL A 23 0.01 0.93 -7.63
C VAL A 23 -0.21 -0.47 -8.18
N VAL A 24 0.82 -1.14 -8.69
CA VAL A 24 0.67 -2.45 -9.31
C VAL A 24 0.37 -3.52 -8.26
N ASN A 25 1.19 -3.63 -7.21
CA ASN A 25 1.02 -4.71 -6.23
C ASN A 25 -0.13 -4.47 -5.26
N PHE A 26 -0.18 -3.30 -4.62
CA PHE A 26 -1.15 -3.02 -3.55
C PHE A 26 -2.43 -2.35 -4.06
N GLY A 27 -2.40 -1.78 -5.26
CA GLY A 27 -3.58 -1.26 -5.96
C GLY A 27 -4.23 -2.31 -6.83
N ILE A 28 -3.67 -2.53 -8.03
CA ILE A 28 -4.29 -3.31 -9.11
C ILE A 28 -4.37 -4.79 -8.76
N LEU A 29 -3.24 -5.44 -8.49
CA LEU A 29 -3.20 -6.87 -8.21
C LEU A 29 -3.99 -7.22 -6.95
N ASN A 30 -3.85 -6.42 -5.90
CA ASN A 30 -4.61 -6.60 -4.67
C ASN A 30 -6.11 -6.41 -4.89
N PHE A 31 -6.54 -5.39 -5.64
CA PHE A 31 -7.94 -5.16 -5.94
C PHE A 31 -8.56 -6.34 -6.70
N PHE A 32 -7.92 -6.78 -7.79
CA PHE A 32 -8.42 -7.90 -8.58
C PHE A 32 -8.38 -9.23 -7.81
N GLY A 33 -7.36 -9.45 -6.99
CA GLY A 33 -7.28 -10.62 -6.11
C GLY A 33 -8.44 -10.66 -5.12
N ASN A 34 -8.66 -9.57 -4.38
CA ASN A 34 -9.77 -9.46 -3.43
C ASN A 34 -11.13 -9.56 -4.14
N TYR A 35 -11.31 -8.89 -5.28
CA TYR A 35 -12.56 -8.96 -6.05
C TYR A 35 -12.84 -10.38 -6.54
N TRP A 36 -11.81 -11.10 -7.00
CA TRP A 36 -11.94 -12.49 -7.42
C TRP A 36 -12.36 -13.39 -6.25
N GLU A 37 -11.73 -13.24 -5.09
CA GLU A 37 -12.08 -14.01 -3.89
C GLU A 37 -13.50 -13.71 -3.41
N ILE A 38 -13.92 -12.43 -3.39
CA ILE A 38 -15.28 -12.02 -3.02
C ILE A 38 -16.31 -12.58 -4.02
N SER A 39 -16.02 -12.54 -5.32
CA SER A 39 -16.97 -13.00 -6.35
C SER A 39 -17.11 -14.52 -6.43
N HIS A 40 -16.12 -15.27 -5.95
CA HIS A 40 -16.09 -16.73 -5.97
C HIS A 40 -16.25 -17.36 -4.58
N SER A 41 -16.54 -16.57 -3.54
CA SER A 41 -16.83 -17.11 -2.22
C SER A 41 -18.21 -17.76 -2.23
N ASN A 42 -18.26 -19.08 -1.99
CA ASN A 42 -19.52 -19.83 -1.88
C ASN A 42 -20.33 -19.51 -0.60
N GLY A 43 -19.84 -18.60 0.25
CA GLY A 43 -20.48 -18.14 1.49
C GLY A 43 -20.79 -16.64 1.46
N GLU A 44 -21.66 -16.20 2.37
CA GLU A 44 -21.97 -14.78 2.56
C GLU A 44 -20.74 -14.05 3.12
N MET A 45 -19.99 -13.35 2.27
CA MET A 45 -18.89 -12.51 2.73
C MET A 45 -19.45 -11.23 3.35
N PRO A 46 -19.05 -10.85 4.58
CA PRO A 46 -19.53 -9.63 5.19
C PRO A 46 -19.18 -8.42 4.34
N PHE A 47 -20.15 -7.56 4.06
CA PHE A 47 -19.97 -6.36 3.24
C PHE A 47 -18.82 -5.47 3.74
N SER A 48 -18.62 -5.40 5.05
CA SER A 48 -17.52 -4.66 5.68
C SER A 48 -16.15 -5.16 5.23
N VAL A 49 -15.96 -6.48 5.09
CA VAL A 49 -14.68 -7.07 4.66
C VAL A 49 -14.42 -6.73 3.20
N ALA A 50 -15.43 -6.90 2.34
CA ALA A 50 -15.33 -6.54 0.92
C ALA A 50 -15.00 -5.05 0.73
N TYR A 51 -15.70 -4.17 1.46
CA TYR A 51 -15.50 -2.73 1.39
C TYR A 51 -14.11 -2.31 1.86
N ILE A 52 -13.61 -2.85 2.97
CA ILE A 52 -12.28 -2.52 3.49
C ILE A 52 -11.18 -3.04 2.54
N SER A 53 -11.28 -4.29 2.06
CA SER A 53 -10.28 -4.87 1.14
C SER A 53 -10.16 -4.10 -0.17
N LEU A 54 -11.29 -3.81 -0.81
CA LEU A 54 -11.30 -3.06 -2.07
C LEU A 54 -10.95 -1.58 -1.84
N GLY A 55 -11.45 -0.98 -0.76
CA GLY A 55 -11.16 0.39 -0.37
C GLY A 55 -9.67 0.62 -0.13
N LEU A 56 -9.01 -0.24 0.66
CA LEU A 56 -7.57 -0.18 0.90
C LEU A 56 -6.79 -0.19 -0.40
N SER A 57 -7.14 -1.07 -1.34
CA SER A 57 -6.48 -1.17 -2.64
C SER A 57 -6.59 0.14 -3.44
N VAL A 58 -7.80 0.71 -3.51
CA VAL A 58 -8.05 1.96 -4.23
C VAL A 58 -7.34 3.14 -3.56
N PHE A 59 -7.43 3.26 -2.24
CA PHE A 59 -6.78 4.36 -1.51
C PHE A 59 -5.26 4.27 -1.58
N THR A 60 -4.68 3.08 -1.56
CA THR A 60 -3.22 2.90 -1.73
C THR A 60 -2.78 3.30 -3.13
N ALA A 61 -3.51 2.91 -4.18
CA ALA A 61 -3.23 3.35 -5.54
C ALA A 61 -3.34 4.87 -5.69
N ALA A 62 -4.42 5.45 -5.14
CA ALA A 62 -4.64 6.91 -5.18
C ALA A 62 -3.54 7.67 -4.43
N ALA A 63 -3.11 7.19 -3.25
CA ALA A 63 -2.02 7.78 -2.49
C ALA A 63 -0.68 7.69 -3.23
N ALA A 64 -0.41 6.56 -3.89
CA ALA A 64 0.80 6.40 -4.70
C ALA A 64 0.83 7.33 -5.92
N VAL A 65 -0.32 7.53 -6.58
CA VAL A 65 -0.45 8.51 -7.67
C VAL A 65 -0.34 9.94 -7.14
N TRP A 66 -0.97 10.24 -6.00
CA TRP A 66 -0.87 11.56 -5.37
C TRP A 66 0.56 11.88 -4.97
N MET A 67 1.31 10.92 -4.44
CA MET A 67 2.73 11.09 -4.14
C MET A 67 3.55 11.54 -5.38
N LEU A 68 3.16 11.16 -6.60
CA LEU A 68 3.86 11.60 -7.82
C LEU A 68 3.70 13.10 -8.12
N SER A 69 2.73 13.79 -7.51
CA SER A 69 2.65 15.26 -7.59
C SER A 69 3.83 15.94 -6.87
N GLY A 70 4.52 15.22 -5.98
CA GLY A 70 5.55 15.77 -5.11
C GLY A 70 5.01 16.34 -3.79
N ASP A 71 3.73 16.15 -3.51
CA ASP A 71 3.10 16.53 -2.23
C ASP A 71 3.52 15.57 -1.10
N ASN A 72 3.99 16.13 0.01
CA ASN A 72 4.40 15.40 1.19
C ASN A 72 3.23 14.67 1.87
N THR A 73 2.01 15.19 1.74
CA THR A 73 0.79 14.56 2.25
C THR A 73 0.55 13.22 1.57
N GLY A 74 0.71 13.15 0.24
CA GLY A 74 0.61 11.90 -0.52
C GLY A 74 1.64 10.85 -0.06
N ARG A 75 2.88 11.27 0.22
CA ARG A 75 3.91 10.38 0.81
C ARG A 75 3.47 9.83 2.17
N LEU A 76 3.00 10.70 3.07
CA LEU A 76 2.60 10.30 4.43
C LEU A 76 1.41 9.35 4.40
N VAL A 77 0.41 9.63 3.56
CA VAL A 77 -0.75 8.74 3.38
C VAL A 77 -0.30 7.37 2.86
N LEU A 78 0.62 7.33 1.89
CA LEU A 78 1.15 6.07 1.37
C LEU A 78 1.92 5.27 2.44
N LEU A 79 2.74 5.94 3.26
CA LEU A 79 3.45 5.33 4.40
C LEU A 79 2.51 4.74 5.45
N VAL A 80 1.27 5.24 5.56
CA VAL A 80 0.27 4.66 6.47
C VAL A 80 -0.50 3.51 5.81
N LEU A 81 -0.86 3.66 4.54
CA LEU A 81 -1.69 2.68 3.85
C LEU A 81 -0.96 1.39 3.50
N LEU A 82 0.33 1.44 3.18
CA LEU A 82 1.12 0.23 2.88
C LEU A 82 1.16 -0.77 4.06
N PRO A 83 1.52 -0.39 5.29
CA PRO A 83 1.50 -1.31 6.42
C PRO A 83 0.07 -1.69 6.80
N LEU A 84 -0.91 -0.81 6.57
CA LEU A 84 -2.31 -1.15 6.80
C LEU A 84 -2.81 -2.27 5.87
N ASN A 85 -2.35 -2.33 4.62
CA ASN A 85 -2.64 -3.46 3.72
C ASN A 85 -2.09 -4.79 4.29
N VAL A 86 -0.84 -4.77 4.77
CA VAL A 86 -0.21 -5.95 5.38
C VAL A 86 -0.98 -6.39 6.62
N LEU A 87 -1.28 -5.47 7.54
CA LEU A 87 -2.03 -5.74 8.76
C LEU A 87 -3.44 -6.26 8.48
N TRP A 88 -4.13 -5.70 7.49
CA TRP A 88 -5.47 -6.13 7.12
C TRP A 88 -5.50 -7.59 6.67
N VAL A 89 -4.56 -7.99 5.80
CA VAL A 89 -4.47 -9.37 5.33
C VAL A 89 -4.10 -10.32 6.48
N VAL A 90 -3.23 -9.91 7.42
CA VAL A 90 -2.94 -10.73 8.62
C VAL A 90 -4.20 -10.92 9.46
N LEU A 91 -4.93 -9.84 9.72
CA LEU A 91 -6.13 -9.87 10.55
C LEU A 91 -7.20 -10.77 9.92
N TRP A 92 -7.48 -10.59 8.63
CA TRP A 92 -8.44 -11.41 7.90
C TRP A 92 -8.04 -12.89 7.87
N SER A 93 -6.78 -13.20 7.55
CA SER A 93 -6.31 -14.58 7.50
C SER A 93 -6.31 -15.26 8.88
N ALA A 94 -5.97 -14.52 9.93
CA ALA A 94 -6.00 -15.05 11.30
C ALA A 94 -7.44 -15.33 11.75
N THR A 95 -8.40 -14.45 11.42
CA THR A 95 -9.81 -14.72 11.71
C THR A 95 -10.36 -15.93 10.97
N ALA A 96 -9.93 -16.14 9.71
CA ALA A 96 -10.33 -17.30 8.92
C ALA A 96 -9.81 -18.62 9.52
N LEU A 97 -8.58 -18.63 10.06
CA LEU A 97 -8.00 -19.81 10.71
C LEU A 97 -8.58 -20.13 12.11
N LEU A 98 -9.25 -19.17 12.74
CA LEU A 98 -9.88 -19.33 14.05
C LEU A 98 -11.33 -19.79 13.96
N ASP A 99 -11.94 -19.75 12.78
CA ASP A 99 -13.32 -20.20 12.58
C ASP A 99 -13.40 -21.74 12.49
N VAL A 100 -14.40 -22.33 13.14
CA VAL A 100 -14.50 -23.79 13.34
C VAL A 100 -15.11 -24.50 12.12
N GLN A 101 -15.65 -23.73 11.16
CA GLN A 101 -16.13 -24.27 9.89
C GLN A 101 -15.01 -24.27 8.83
N PRO A 102 -14.60 -25.43 8.30
CA PRO A 102 -13.37 -25.62 7.51
C PRO A 102 -13.45 -25.12 6.06
N ALA A 103 -14.23 -24.06 5.79
CA ALA A 103 -14.63 -23.74 4.43
C ALA A 103 -13.49 -23.21 3.54
N ASN A 104 -12.30 -22.82 4.04
CA ASN A 104 -11.15 -22.50 3.16
C ASN A 104 -9.79 -22.28 3.85
N ASP A 105 -9.31 -23.23 4.68
CA ASP A 105 -7.98 -23.12 5.32
C ASP A 105 -6.83 -22.90 4.32
N ALA A 106 -6.93 -23.50 3.12
CA ALA A 106 -5.89 -23.40 2.11
C ALA A 106 -5.66 -21.96 1.59
N ALA A 107 -6.74 -21.19 1.41
CA ALA A 107 -6.64 -19.81 0.93
C ALA A 107 -6.07 -18.88 2.01
N ALA A 108 -6.52 -19.04 3.27
CA ALA A 108 -6.01 -18.30 4.41
C ALA A 108 -4.52 -18.61 4.68
N VAL A 109 -4.11 -19.88 4.58
CA VAL A 109 -2.70 -20.29 4.69
C VAL A 109 -1.87 -19.73 3.53
N ALA A 110 -2.37 -19.77 2.30
CA ALA A 110 -1.66 -19.21 1.15
C ALA A 110 -1.47 -17.69 1.27
N ALA A 111 -2.47 -16.97 1.78
CA ALA A 111 -2.38 -15.54 2.05
C ALA A 111 -1.31 -15.23 3.13
N LEU A 112 -1.29 -15.99 4.22
CA LEU A 112 -0.26 -15.88 5.26
C LEU A 112 1.15 -16.20 4.76
N MET A 113 1.31 -17.21 3.89
CA MET A 113 2.61 -17.55 3.33
C MET A 113 3.16 -16.48 2.37
N ARG A 114 2.29 -15.65 1.77
CA ARG A 114 2.68 -14.52 0.92
C ARG A 114 2.98 -13.24 1.71
N GLN A 115 2.67 -13.21 3.01
CA GLN A 115 2.90 -12.04 3.87
C GLN A 115 4.36 -11.63 3.99
N PRO A 116 5.34 -12.53 4.19
CA PRO A 116 6.74 -12.12 4.34
C PRO A 116 7.27 -11.37 3.11
N VAL A 117 6.85 -11.80 1.91
CA VAL A 117 7.23 -11.14 0.66
C VAL A 117 6.58 -9.77 0.56
N SER A 118 5.28 -9.67 0.85
CA SER A 118 4.54 -8.41 0.79
C SER A 118 5.05 -7.41 1.82
N GLY A 119 5.29 -7.86 3.05
CA GLY A 119 5.88 -7.07 4.14
C GLY A 119 7.30 -6.59 3.83
N PHE A 120 8.12 -7.44 3.19
CA PHE A 120 9.45 -7.02 2.73
C PHE A 120 9.35 -5.91 1.66
N VAL A 121 8.45 -6.04 0.69
CA VAL A 121 8.22 -4.99 -0.32
C VAL A 121 7.77 -3.69 0.33
N VAL A 122 6.84 -3.73 1.29
CA VAL A 122 6.42 -2.55 2.06
C VAL A 122 7.62 -1.92 2.76
N ALA A 123 8.40 -2.70 3.50
CA ALA A 123 9.56 -2.20 4.24
C ALA A 123 10.59 -1.51 3.34
N VAL A 124 10.84 -2.05 2.13
CA VAL A 124 11.75 -1.45 1.15
C VAL A 124 11.23 -0.11 0.64
N ILE A 125 9.92 -0.04 0.30
CA ILE A 125 9.30 1.21 -0.17
C ILE A 125 9.34 2.26 0.94
N GLU A 126 8.94 1.89 2.16
CA GLU A 126 8.93 2.79 3.31
C GLU A 126 10.32 3.31 3.64
N TRP A 127 11.31 2.41 3.72
CA TRP A 127 12.70 2.78 3.95
C TRP A 127 13.18 3.80 2.92
N TYR A 128 12.91 3.56 1.64
CA TYR A 128 13.27 4.50 0.58
C TYR A 128 12.60 5.87 0.76
N LEU A 129 11.30 5.91 1.02
CA LEU A 129 10.53 7.15 1.17
C LEU A 129 10.93 7.94 2.43
N MET A 130 11.52 7.28 3.42
CA MET A 130 12.08 7.91 4.63
C MET A 130 13.53 8.39 4.47
N THR A 131 14.21 8.08 3.35
CA THR A 131 15.57 8.59 3.12
C THR A 131 15.60 10.12 3.03
N GLU A 132 16.71 10.74 3.48
CA GLU A 132 16.86 12.20 3.47
C GLU A 132 16.60 12.82 2.10
N LYS A 133 17.04 12.15 1.02
CA LYS A 133 16.84 12.60 -0.37
C LYS A 133 15.36 12.65 -0.75
N ALA A 134 14.60 11.60 -0.43
CA ALA A 134 13.17 11.56 -0.71
C ALA A 134 12.44 12.60 0.16
N VAL A 135 12.73 12.63 1.46
CA VAL A 135 12.09 13.58 2.39
C VAL A 135 12.34 15.03 1.99
N ALA A 136 13.56 15.37 1.59
CA ALA A 136 13.91 16.71 1.14
C ALA A 136 13.17 17.11 -0.15
N TYR A 137 12.99 16.17 -1.09
CA TYR A 137 12.20 16.41 -2.31
C TYR A 137 10.74 16.77 -1.99
N PHE A 138 10.08 15.99 -1.13
CA PHE A 138 8.68 16.24 -0.76
C PHE A 138 8.50 17.53 0.06
N LYS A 139 9.41 17.81 1.01
CA LYS A 139 9.35 19.05 1.81
C LYS A 139 9.69 20.31 1.02
N GLN A 140 10.36 20.18 -0.12
CA GLN A 140 10.62 21.32 -1.00
C GLN A 140 9.33 21.83 -1.65
N ASN A 141 8.43 20.93 -2.02
CA ASN A 141 7.18 21.29 -2.67
C ASN A 141 6.17 21.92 -1.69
N ASP A 142 6.18 21.52 -0.42
CA ASP A 142 5.35 22.12 0.64
C ASP A 142 5.69 23.59 0.96
N ARG A 143 6.87 24.07 0.53
CA ARG A 143 7.36 25.43 0.81
C ARG A 143 7.06 26.43 -0.32
N ASN A 144 6.43 25.98 -1.39
CA ASN A 144 6.05 26.77 -2.56
C ASN A 144 4.53 26.96 -2.60
#